data_AF-A0A512UKT5-F1
#
_entry.id   AF-A0A512UKT5-F1
#
_cell.length_a   1.000
_cell.length_b   1.000
_cell.length_c   1.000
_cell.angle_alpha   90.00
_cell.angle_beta   90.00
_cell.angle_gamma   90.00
#
_symmetry.space_group_name_H-M   'P 1'
#
loop_
_entity.id
_entity.type
_entity.pdbx_description
1 polymer ?
#
loop_
_entity_poly.entity_id
_entity_poly.type
_entity_poly.pdbx_seq_one_letter_code
_entity_poly.pdbx_strand_id
1 'polypeptide(L)' 'MGKRHNKSHVLCKRCGRRSFHAQKKTCSSCGYPAAKMRSHNWALKAKRRRTTGTGRMAYLKHVSRRFNNGFQTSIKAESA' A
#
# COMPACT_ATOMS: atom_id res chain seq x y z
N MET A 1 -16.37 13.08 30.53
CA MET A 1 -15.41 12.40 29.63
C MET A 1 -15.03 10.97 30.04
N GLY A 2 -15.37 10.47 31.25
CA GLY A 2 -14.86 9.17 31.76
C GLY A 2 -15.40 7.88 31.10
N LYS A 3 -16.56 7.91 30.42
CA LYS A 3 -17.18 6.68 29.85
C LYS A 3 -16.66 6.28 28.45
N ARG A 4 -15.64 6.96 27.91
CA ARG A 4 -15.12 6.73 26.53
C ARG A 4 -13.95 5.75 26.51
N HIS A 5 -14.12 4.55 27.06
CA HIS A 5 -13.08 3.52 27.11
C HIS A 5 -13.06 2.60 25.87
N ASN A 6 -14.22 2.36 25.26
CA ASN A 6 -14.34 1.47 24.09
C ASN A 6 -13.79 2.10 22.80
N LYS A 7 -13.22 1.27 21.93
CA LYS A 7 -12.64 1.72 20.65
C LYS A 7 -13.50 1.31 19.47
N SER A 8 -14.02 2.29 18.74
CA SER A 8 -14.74 2.04 17.48
C SER A 8 -13.81 1.60 16.36
N HIS A 9 -12.55 2.04 16.38
CA HIS A 9 -11.54 1.72 15.36
C HIS A 9 -10.34 0.96 15.92
N VAL A 10 -9.96 -0.11 15.21
CA VAL A 10 -8.79 -0.95 15.47
C VAL A 10 -7.84 -0.94 14.27
N LEU A 11 -6.69 -1.61 14.39
CA LEU A 11 -5.70 -1.71 13.32
C LEU A 11 -6.27 -2.47 12.11
N CYS A 12 -6.08 -1.92 10.91
CA CYS A 12 -6.48 -2.57 9.67
C CYS A 12 -5.35 -3.48 9.16
N LYS A 13 -5.67 -4.75 8.90
CA LYS A 13 -4.72 -5.75 8.36
C LYS A 13 -4.07 -5.33 7.03
N ARG A 14 -4.80 -4.62 6.15
CA ARG A 14 -4.28 -4.20 4.83
C ARG A 14 -3.37 -2.99 4.91
N CYS A 15 -3.76 -1.94 5.65
CA CYS A 15 -3.06 -0.65 5.60
C CYS A 15 -2.34 -0.25 6.89
N GLY A 16 -2.37 -1.08 7.93
CA GLY A 16 -1.69 -0.85 9.23
C GLY A 16 -2.26 0.29 10.08
N ARG A 17 -3.12 1.16 9.52
CA ARG A 17 -3.73 2.29 10.25
C ARG A 17 -4.84 1.84 11.20
N ARG A 18 -5.00 2.54 12.32
CA ARG A 18 -6.14 2.39 13.25
C ARG A 18 -7.40 3.02 12.66
N SER A 19 -7.95 2.37 11.64
CA SER A 19 -9.07 2.86 10.84
C SER A 19 -10.10 1.77 10.52
N PHE A 20 -9.87 0.54 10.96
CA PHE A 20 -10.83 -0.54 10.79
C PHE A 20 -11.95 -0.41 11.82
N HIS A 21 -13.17 -0.18 11.37
CA HIS A 21 -14.32 -0.02 12.25
C HIS A 21 -14.79 -1.39 12.78
N ALA A 22 -14.80 -1.58 14.09
CA ALA A 22 -15.07 -2.87 14.73
C ALA A 22 -16.49 -3.38 14.45
N GLN A 23 -17.50 -2.49 14.50
CA GLN A 23 -18.89 -2.84 14.19
C GLN A 23 -19.15 -2.99 12.69
N LYS A 24 -18.83 -1.96 11.88
CA LYS A 24 -19.09 -1.94 10.42
C LYS A 24 -18.16 -2.84 9.60
N LYS A 25 -17.21 -3.52 10.24
CA LYS A 25 -16.20 -4.41 9.62
C LYS A 25 -15.53 -3.82 8.38
N THR A 26 -15.35 -2.50 8.33
CA THR A 26 -14.83 -1.78 7.15
C THR A 26 -13.76 -0.77 7.57
N CYS A 27 -12.71 -0.61 6.75
CA CYS A 27 -11.65 0.35 6.99
C CYS A 27 -11.97 1.70 6.34
N SER A 28 -12.06 2.75 7.15
CA SER A 28 -12.33 4.11 6.68
C SER A 28 -11.21 4.69 5.80
N SER A 29 -9.98 4.19 5.96
CA SER A 29 -8.82 4.71 5.23
C SER A 29 -8.55 3.99 3.91
N CYS A 30 -8.58 2.66 3.87
CA CYS A 30 -8.23 1.88 2.66
C CYS A 30 -9.40 1.16 2.02
N GLY A 31 -10.58 1.10 2.67
CA GLY A 31 -11.77 0.44 2.14
C GLY A 31 -11.82 -1.08 2.37
N TYR A 32 -10.82 -1.70 3.00
CA TYR A 32 -10.87 -3.12 3.35
C TYR A 32 -12.19 -3.47 4.07
N PRO A 33 -12.92 -4.54 3.69
CA PRO A 33 -12.51 -5.67 2.85
C PRO A 33 -12.70 -5.50 1.35
N ALA A 34 -13.21 -4.35 0.86
CA ALA A 34 -13.41 -4.13 -0.59
C ALA A 34 -12.14 -4.44 -1.40
N ALA A 35 -12.29 -5.01 -2.59
CA ALA A 35 -11.16 -5.36 -3.45
C ALA A 35 -10.37 -4.11 -3.85
N LYS A 36 -11.08 -3.05 -4.27
CA LYS A 36 -10.47 -1.77 -4.64
C LYS A 36 -10.04 -0.98 -3.40
N MET A 37 -8.91 -0.30 -3.49
CA MET A 37 -8.50 0.66 -2.47
C MET A 37 -9.35 1.93 -2.55
N ARG A 38 -9.81 2.41 -1.39
CA ARG A 38 -10.52 3.68 -1.29
C ARG A 38 -9.60 4.86 -1.62
N SER A 39 -10.01 5.70 -2.57
CA SER A 39 -9.39 6.98 -2.91
C SER A 39 -10.43 7.96 -3.45
N HIS A 40 -10.26 9.26 -3.18
CA HIS A 40 -11.18 10.31 -3.63
C HIS A 40 -10.41 11.47 -4.27
N ASN A 41 -10.95 12.07 -5.34
CA ASN A 41 -10.26 13.13 -6.11
C ASN A 41 -10.09 14.44 -5.32
N TRP A 42 -11.06 14.79 -4.48
CA TRP A 42 -10.98 15.95 -3.59
C TRP A 42 -9.86 15.83 -2.54
N ALA A 43 -9.36 14.62 -2.25
CA ALA A 43 -8.38 14.35 -1.20
C ALA A 43 -6.95 14.11 -1.75
N LEU A 44 -6.39 15.06 -2.51
CA LEU A 44 -5.08 14.92 -3.16
C LEU A 44 -3.94 14.55 -2.19
N LYS A 45 -3.91 15.19 -1.00
CA LYS A 45 -2.91 14.88 0.05
C LYS A 45 -3.05 13.45 0.57
N ALA A 46 -4.26 12.90 0.63
CA ALA A 46 -4.49 11.52 1.05
C ALA A 46 -3.99 10.53 -0.01
N LYS A 47 -4.21 10.83 -1.30
CA LYS A 47 -3.66 10.04 -2.41
C LYS A 47 -2.13 9.98 -2.34
N ARG A 48 -1.45 11.13 -2.30
CA ARG A 48 0.03 11.22 -2.27
C ARG A 48 0.68 10.42 -1.15
N ARG A 49 0.04 10.29 0.01
CA ARG A 49 0.56 9.51 1.15
C ARG A 49 0.52 7.99 0.96
N ARG A 50 -0.09 7.47 -0.12
CA ARG A 50 -0.24 6.03 -0.37
C ARG A 50 0.13 5.61 -1.80
N THR A 51 0.43 6.55 -2.70
CA THR A 51 0.79 6.21 -4.08
C THR A 51 2.04 5.33 -4.14
N THR A 52 2.25 4.70 -5.30
CA THR A 52 3.49 3.97 -5.62
C THR A 52 4.71 4.85 -5.32
N GLY A 53 5.81 4.24 -4.87
CA GLY A 53 7.00 4.96 -4.40
C GLY A 53 7.05 5.22 -2.89
N THR A 54 5.91 5.24 -2.19
CA THR A 54 5.91 5.43 -0.72
C THR A 54 6.32 4.20 0.08
N GLY A 55 6.26 3.01 -0.53
CA GLY A 55 6.66 1.74 0.08
C GLY A 55 8.00 1.23 -0.47
N ARG A 56 8.38 0.01 -0.08
CA ARG A 56 9.69 -0.61 -0.39
C ARG A 56 9.99 -0.83 -1.87
N MET A 57 8.98 -0.74 -2.75
CA MET A 57 9.06 -1.01 -4.19
C MET A 57 9.87 -2.28 -4.53
N ALA A 58 9.68 -3.37 -3.77
CA ALA A 58 10.57 -4.54 -3.80
C ALA A 58 10.83 -5.10 -5.21
N TYR A 59 9.79 -5.11 -6.06
CA TYR A 59 9.89 -5.52 -7.46
C TYR A 59 10.17 -4.34 -8.40
N LEU A 60 9.28 -3.34 -8.38
CA LEU A 60 9.30 -2.24 -9.36
C LEU A 60 10.62 -1.47 -9.44
N LYS A 61 11.35 -1.34 -8.32
CA LYS A 61 12.65 -0.64 -8.29
C LYS A 61 13.70 -1.26 -9.22
N HIS A 62 13.60 -2.56 -9.50
CA HIS A 62 14.55 -3.27 -10.36
C HIS A 62 14.14 -3.30 -11.83
N VAL A 63 12.90 -2.94 -12.15
CA VAL A 63 12.34 -3.07 -13.50
C VAL A 63 13.08 -2.17 -14.49
N SER A 64 13.41 -0.93 -14.12
CA SER A 64 14.16 -0.01 -14.99
C SER A 64 15.53 -0.57 -15.39
N ARG A 65 16.30 -1.13 -14.44
CA ARG A 65 17.58 -1.80 -14.75
C ARG A 65 17.39 -2.98 -15.68
N ARG A 66 16.37 -3.82 -15.44
CA ARG A 66 16.07 -4.98 -16.29
C ARG A 66 15.71 -4.54 -17.72
N PHE A 67 14.91 -3.48 -17.85
CA PHE A 67 14.53 -2.90 -19.13
C PHE A 67 15.75 -2.37 -19.89
N ASN A 68 16.63 -1.62 -19.23
CA ASN A 68 17.86 -1.09 -19.86
C ASN A 68 18.82 -2.19 -20.32
N ASN A 69 18.77 -3.35 -19.65
CA ASN A 69 19.53 -4.54 -20.04
C ASN A 69 18.77 -5.45 -21.02
N GLY A 70 17.69 -4.97 -21.65
CA GLY A 70 16.91 -5.75 -22.63
C GLY A 70 16.23 -6.99 -22.06
N PHE A 71 15.92 -7.00 -20.76
CA PHE A 71 15.37 -8.16 -20.03
C PHE A 71 16.17 -9.46 -20.24
N GLN A 72 17.50 -9.37 -20.29
CA GLN A 72 18.42 -10.51 -20.37
C GLN A 72 17.96 -11.71 -19.53
N THR A 73 17.84 -12.85 -20.19
CA THR A 73 17.50 -14.16 -19.60
C THR A 73 18.72 -15.05 -19.41
N SER A 74 19.84 -14.72 -20.07
CA SER A 74 21.11 -15.45 -20.01
C SER A 74 22.05 -14.94 -18.92
N ILE A 75 22.90 -15.84 -18.42
CA ILE A 75 23.99 -15.54 -17.49
C ILE A 75 25.10 -14.81 -18.27
N LYS A 76 25.78 -13.85 -17.65
CA LYS A 76 26.91 -13.14 -18.28
C LYS A 76 27.92 -14.15 -18.81
N ALA A 77 28.40 -13.95 -20.04
CA ALA A 77 29.52 -14.71 -20.58
C ALA A 77 30.76 -14.48 -19.70
N GLU A 78 31.38 -15.56 -19.22
CA GLU A 78 32.73 -15.49 -18.63
C GLU A 78 33.71 -15.08 -19.74
N SER A 79 34.49 -14.04 -19.46
CA SER A 79 35.62 -13.65 -20.30
C SER A 79 36.71 -14.71 -20.18
N ALA A 80 37.16 -15.24 -21.32
CA ALA A 80 38.33 -16.12 -21.43
C ALA A 80 39.62 -15.42 -20.98
#